data_AF-A0A1Q3ETE7-F1
#
_entry.id   AF-A0A1Q3ETE7-F1
#
_cell.length_a   1.000
_cell.length_b   1.000
_cell.length_c   1.000
_cell.angle_alpha   90.00
_cell.angle_beta   90.00
_cell.angle_gamma   90.00
#
_symmetry.space_group_name_H-M   'P 1'
#
loop_
_entity.id
_entity.type
_entity.pdbx_description
1 polymer ?
#
loop_
_entity_poly.entity_id
_entity_poly.type
_entity_poly.pdbx_seq_one_letter_code
_entity_poly.pdbx_strand_id
1 'polypeptide(L)'
;MPDDHESNSQMQISSEDIETLENIVQKYTSRSISKPNAIASLAIEIGKIATRLGIVPSESLIQPYVDEIEAFDRENREAEERGNRGSSNQRHEDEREQGGEYDGETRARMEQETDARREAPREPEQEEIRGSRRARSEAEEHEDAEVSGSRKRTKADVGKYKWNDADSFLESIFTLTPAHQTVREQVRNYAADIKESLRDLETAFGKPFLPNSQWKNILLNRYCDLDEIATNIYTTEHVEPEIFTVGESQLALRRPQPTKKVGDESTWNHAFRVYRDAVNFAFKGRAKELEAYERHIVSLFKARHYEFRSQVIIYDRAVRIHVGGRHDILLNEFDKFADFKDATLNAGGVLFGAESASGSSQPATHSDKGKHRSINEICRNWNFKQCSRSPCRFRHVCIDCGKPGHTATKCPRRGKTAA
;
A
#
# COMPACT_ATOMS: atom_id res chain seq x y z
N MET A 1 24.60 -50.20 -43.23
CA MET A 1 24.45 -50.64 -44.63
C MET A 1 23.35 -51.68 -44.73
N PRO A 2 22.08 -51.34 -45.08
CA PRO A 2 21.49 -50.01 -45.24
C PRO A 2 20.52 -49.62 -44.09
N ASP A 3 20.19 -48.36 -43.86
CA ASP A 3 21.01 -47.19 -43.46
C ASP A 3 20.08 -46.06 -42.95
N ASP A 4 20.60 -45.15 -42.12
CA ASP A 4 19.82 -44.12 -41.41
C ASP A 4 19.38 -42.96 -42.31
N HIS A 5 18.08 -42.94 -42.66
CA HIS A 5 17.44 -41.73 -43.17
C HIS A 5 17.19 -40.75 -42.00
N GLU A 6 18.20 -39.92 -41.69
CA GLU A 6 17.98 -38.67 -40.97
C GLU A 6 17.04 -37.77 -41.77
N SER A 7 15.73 -37.91 -41.54
CA SER A 7 14.77 -36.88 -41.88
C SER A 7 15.09 -35.64 -41.06
N ASN A 8 15.79 -34.70 -41.69
CA ASN A 8 16.06 -33.36 -41.21
C ASN A 8 14.75 -32.56 -41.09
N SER A 9 13.93 -32.94 -40.11
CA SER A 9 12.68 -32.28 -39.74
C SER A 9 13.04 -30.96 -39.07
N GLN A 10 13.12 -29.90 -39.89
CA GLN A 10 13.31 -28.54 -39.42
C GLN A 10 12.31 -28.25 -38.29
N MET A 11 12.81 -27.83 -37.13
CA MET A 11 11.99 -27.47 -35.97
C MET A 11 11.29 -26.14 -36.24
N GLN A 12 10.22 -26.18 -37.02
CA GLN A 12 9.37 -25.05 -37.33
C GLN A 12 8.34 -24.83 -36.21
N ILE A 13 7.99 -23.56 -35.97
CA ILE A 13 6.92 -23.17 -35.04
C ILE A 13 5.59 -23.69 -35.62
N SER A 14 4.70 -24.24 -34.78
CA SER A 14 3.41 -24.78 -35.25
C SER A 14 2.51 -23.65 -35.74
N SER A 15 1.65 -23.91 -36.72
CA SER A 15 0.61 -22.95 -37.14
C SER A 15 -0.30 -22.56 -35.96
N GLU A 16 -0.55 -23.49 -35.03
CA GLU A 16 -1.31 -23.25 -33.79
C GLU A 16 -0.57 -22.29 -32.85
N ASP A 17 0.76 -22.37 -32.76
CA ASP A 17 1.56 -21.43 -31.97
C ASP A 17 1.49 -20.00 -32.57
N ILE A 18 1.63 -19.90 -33.90
CA ILE A 18 1.53 -18.62 -34.62
C ILE A 18 0.15 -17.99 -34.38
N GLU A 19 -0.92 -18.78 -34.51
CA GLU A 19 -2.29 -18.34 -34.24
C GLU A 19 -2.45 -17.84 -32.79
N THR A 20 -1.82 -18.47 -31.78
CA THR A 20 -1.86 -17.94 -30.40
C THR A 20 -1.16 -16.59 -30.24
N LEU A 21 -0.07 -16.33 -30.97
CA LEU A 21 0.65 -15.06 -30.95
C LEU A 21 -0.11 -13.95 -31.69
N GLU A 22 -0.66 -14.26 -32.86
CA GLU A 22 -1.54 -13.36 -33.63
C GLU A 22 -2.80 -12.98 -32.81
N ASN A 23 -3.39 -13.93 -32.07
CA ASN A 23 -4.51 -13.65 -31.16
C ASN A 23 -4.15 -12.65 -30.03
N ILE A 24 -2.89 -12.57 -29.60
CA ILE A 24 -2.45 -11.57 -28.61
C ILE A 24 -2.35 -10.19 -29.26
N VAL A 25 -1.82 -10.10 -30.49
CA VAL A 25 -1.82 -8.84 -31.27
C VAL A 25 -3.25 -8.40 -31.59
N GLN A 26 -4.15 -9.32 -31.95
CA GLN A 26 -5.56 -9.00 -32.21
C GLN A 26 -6.30 -8.47 -30.97
N LYS A 27 -5.97 -8.97 -29.77
CA LYS A 27 -6.48 -8.41 -28.50
C LYS A 27 -5.96 -7.00 -28.23
N TYR A 28 -4.78 -6.66 -28.74
CA TYR A 28 -4.26 -5.30 -28.68
C TYR A 28 -4.97 -4.37 -29.67
N THR A 29 -5.10 -4.77 -30.94
CA THR A 29 -5.75 -3.95 -31.97
C THR A 29 -7.24 -3.73 -31.69
N SER A 30 -7.91 -4.68 -31.04
CA SER A 30 -9.28 -4.54 -30.51
C SER A 30 -9.37 -3.68 -29.22
N ARG A 31 -8.27 -3.10 -28.74
CA ARG A 31 -8.14 -2.33 -27.49
C ARG A 31 -8.57 -3.09 -26.23
N SER A 32 -8.57 -4.43 -26.26
CA SER A 32 -8.94 -5.29 -25.12
C SER A 32 -7.82 -5.45 -24.09
N ILE A 33 -6.56 -5.24 -24.49
CA ILE A 33 -5.38 -5.22 -23.61
C ILE A 33 -4.50 -3.99 -23.89
N SER A 34 -3.71 -3.58 -22.90
CA SER A 34 -2.76 -2.47 -23.04
C SER A 34 -1.44 -2.93 -23.69
N LYS A 35 -0.70 -2.01 -24.32
CA LYS A 35 0.58 -2.30 -25.00
C LYS A 35 1.61 -3.02 -24.11
N PRO A 36 1.85 -2.60 -22.84
CA PRO A 36 2.77 -3.33 -21.96
C PRO A 36 2.33 -4.77 -21.68
N ASN A 37 1.02 -5.00 -21.56
CA ASN A 37 0.47 -6.33 -21.31
C ASN A 37 0.56 -7.21 -22.57
N ALA A 38 0.31 -6.66 -23.77
CA ALA A 38 0.47 -7.38 -25.02
C ALA A 38 1.91 -7.85 -25.23
N ILE A 39 2.90 -6.97 -25.04
CA ILE A 39 4.32 -7.30 -25.17
C ILE A 39 4.74 -8.34 -24.11
N ALA A 40 4.28 -8.20 -22.87
CA ALA A 40 4.56 -9.19 -21.81
C ALA A 40 3.95 -10.57 -22.12
N SER A 41 2.71 -10.63 -22.62
CA SER A 41 2.08 -11.88 -23.04
C SER A 41 2.79 -12.54 -24.22
N LEU A 42 3.20 -11.76 -25.24
CA LEU A 42 4.01 -12.27 -26.35
C LEU A 42 5.34 -12.86 -25.87
N ALA A 43 6.06 -12.17 -24.98
CA ALA A 43 7.31 -12.67 -24.42
C ALA A 43 7.15 -13.97 -23.62
N ILE A 44 6.04 -14.12 -22.88
CA ILE A 44 5.72 -15.33 -22.12
C ILE A 44 5.41 -16.51 -23.05
N GLU A 45 4.54 -16.33 -24.06
CA GLU A 45 4.19 -17.43 -24.97
C GLU A 45 5.38 -17.82 -25.88
N ILE A 46 6.13 -16.85 -26.41
CA ILE A 46 7.36 -17.13 -27.16
C ILE A 46 8.38 -17.87 -26.28
N GLY A 47 8.49 -17.52 -24.99
CA GLY A 47 9.32 -18.26 -24.04
C GLY A 47 8.91 -19.72 -23.87
N LYS A 48 7.60 -20.02 -23.83
CA LYS A 48 7.09 -21.40 -23.77
C LYS A 48 7.35 -22.16 -25.08
N ILE A 49 7.09 -21.54 -26.23
CA ILE A 49 7.34 -22.12 -27.56
C ILE A 49 8.82 -22.44 -27.73
N ALA A 50 9.71 -21.49 -27.41
CA ALA A 50 11.15 -21.65 -27.44
C ALA A 50 11.62 -22.80 -26.52
N THR A 51 11.10 -22.88 -25.29
CA THR A 51 11.40 -23.97 -24.35
C THR A 51 10.93 -25.33 -24.88
N ARG A 52 9.74 -25.42 -25.48
CA ARG A 52 9.20 -26.66 -26.05
C ARG A 52 9.96 -27.12 -27.30
N LEU A 53 10.51 -26.19 -28.08
CA LEU A 53 11.30 -26.48 -29.28
C LEU A 53 12.81 -26.55 -29.00
N GLY A 54 13.27 -26.38 -27.75
CA GLY A 54 14.71 -26.35 -27.41
C GLY A 54 15.47 -25.18 -28.05
N ILE A 55 14.78 -24.14 -28.50
CA ILE A 55 15.34 -22.95 -29.14
C ILE A 55 15.70 -21.92 -28.06
N VAL A 56 16.81 -21.22 -28.21
CA VAL A 56 17.13 -20.07 -27.34
C VAL A 56 16.17 -18.92 -27.67
N PRO A 57 15.35 -18.43 -26.71
CA PRO A 57 14.46 -17.30 -26.96
C PRO A 57 15.31 -16.07 -27.31
N SER A 58 15.09 -15.54 -28.51
CA SER A 58 15.86 -14.44 -29.11
C SER A 58 14.94 -13.29 -29.48
N GLU A 59 15.47 -12.07 -29.44
CA GLU A 59 14.75 -10.83 -29.76
C GLU A 59 14.11 -10.89 -31.16
N SER A 60 14.76 -11.57 -32.10
CA SER A 60 14.25 -11.82 -33.45
C SER A 60 12.93 -12.62 -33.54
N LEU A 61 12.54 -13.36 -32.50
CA LEU A 61 11.26 -14.10 -32.48
C LEU A 61 10.08 -13.23 -32.03
N ILE A 62 10.32 -12.21 -31.21
CA ILE A 62 9.29 -11.30 -30.70
C ILE A 62 9.16 -10.03 -31.53
N GLN A 63 10.24 -9.57 -32.17
CA GLN A 63 10.29 -8.34 -32.93
C GLN A 63 9.16 -8.19 -33.98
N PRO A 64 8.80 -9.21 -34.80
CA PRO A 64 7.76 -9.05 -35.83
C PRO A 64 6.40 -8.64 -35.25
N TYR A 65 6.00 -9.23 -34.13
CA TYR A 65 4.72 -8.93 -33.45
C TYR A 65 4.77 -7.58 -32.71
N VAL A 66 5.95 -7.17 -32.23
CA VAL A 66 6.15 -5.84 -31.63
C VAL A 66 6.07 -4.75 -32.71
N ASP A 67 6.70 -4.97 -33.87
CA ASP A 67 6.66 -4.05 -35.02
C ASP A 67 5.22 -3.86 -35.54
N GLU A 68 4.40 -4.91 -35.52
CA GLU A 68 2.97 -4.84 -35.86
C GLU A 68 2.17 -3.98 -34.86
N ILE A 69 2.38 -4.19 -33.55
CA ILE A 69 1.81 -3.37 -32.47
C ILE A 69 2.24 -1.89 -32.63
N GLU A 70 3.50 -1.62 -32.98
CA GLU A 70 4.01 -0.27 -33.21
C GLU A 70 3.50 0.37 -34.52
N ALA A 71 3.24 -0.44 -35.54
CA ALA A 71 2.63 0.00 -36.78
C ALA A 71 1.17 0.44 -36.56
N PHE A 72 0.40 -0.34 -35.80
CA PHE A 72 -0.97 0.00 -35.41
C PHE A 72 -1.03 1.29 -34.59
N ASP A 73 -0.14 1.47 -33.61
CA ASP A 73 -0.01 2.72 -32.83
C ASP A 73 0.24 3.94 -33.73
N ARG A 74 1.15 3.78 -34.71
CA ARG A 74 1.52 4.82 -35.66
C ARG A 74 0.34 5.20 -36.55
N GLU A 75 -0.35 4.22 -37.13
CA GLU A 75 -1.53 4.45 -37.98
C GLU A 75 -2.68 5.10 -37.20
N ASN A 76 -2.99 4.60 -35.99
CA ASN A 76 -4.04 5.17 -35.16
C ASN A 76 -3.72 6.63 -34.76
N ARG A 77 -2.47 6.94 -34.42
CA ARG A 77 -2.04 8.33 -34.16
C ARG A 77 -2.16 9.21 -35.42
N GLU A 78 -1.76 8.72 -36.59
CA GLU A 78 -1.90 9.46 -37.85
C GLU A 78 -3.36 9.64 -38.27
N ALA A 79 -4.25 8.71 -37.92
CA ALA A 79 -5.70 8.84 -38.09
C ALA A 79 -6.30 9.87 -37.12
N GLU A 80 -5.90 9.87 -35.86
CA GLU A 80 -6.30 10.88 -34.87
C GLU A 80 -5.82 12.29 -35.27
N GLU A 81 -4.58 12.44 -35.76
CA GLU A 81 -4.05 13.70 -36.29
C GLU A 81 -4.81 14.20 -37.52
N ARG A 82 -5.22 13.29 -38.42
CA ARG A 82 -6.09 13.62 -39.58
C ARG A 82 -7.49 14.03 -39.13
N GLY A 83 -8.09 13.30 -38.20
CA GLY A 83 -9.41 13.61 -37.63
C GLY A 83 -9.43 14.97 -36.94
N ASN A 84 -8.40 15.29 -36.16
CA ASN A 84 -8.28 16.57 -35.46
C ASN A 84 -8.13 17.76 -36.44
N ARG A 85 -7.45 17.57 -37.59
CA ARG A 85 -7.42 18.56 -38.68
C ARG A 85 -8.77 18.69 -39.40
N GLY A 86 -9.51 17.59 -39.58
CA GLY A 86 -10.88 17.61 -40.13
C GLY A 86 -11.86 18.37 -39.25
N SER A 87 -11.91 18.04 -37.95
CA SER A 87 -12.74 18.76 -36.97
C SER A 87 -12.36 20.24 -36.80
N SER A 88 -11.13 20.63 -37.12
CA SER A 88 -10.72 22.04 -37.12
C SER A 88 -11.37 22.85 -38.26
N ASN A 89 -11.73 22.21 -39.39
CA ASN A 89 -12.50 22.85 -40.46
C ASN A 89 -14.01 22.86 -40.18
N GLN A 90 -14.60 21.75 -39.69
CA GLN A 90 -16.04 21.69 -39.41
C GLN A 90 -16.49 22.62 -38.28
N ARG A 91 -15.64 22.84 -37.26
CA ARG A 91 -15.92 23.79 -36.17
C ARG A 91 -16.04 25.25 -36.62
N HIS A 92 -15.71 25.58 -37.88
CA HIS A 92 -15.93 26.92 -38.42
C HIS A 92 -17.28 27.08 -39.15
N GLU A 93 -18.02 26.00 -39.39
CA GLU A 93 -19.32 26.01 -40.08
C GLU A 93 -20.48 25.70 -39.10
N ASP A 94 -20.28 24.84 -38.10
CA ASP A 94 -21.34 24.40 -37.18
C ASP A 94 -21.71 25.40 -36.04
N GLU A 95 -20.98 26.51 -35.85
CA GLU A 95 -21.36 27.56 -34.87
C GLU A 95 -22.53 28.45 -35.36
N ARG A 96 -23.18 28.08 -36.47
CA ARG A 96 -24.44 28.66 -36.95
C ARG A 96 -25.47 27.58 -37.26
N GLU A 97 -26.05 26.93 -36.25
CA GLU A 97 -27.50 26.69 -36.16
C GLU A 97 -27.94 25.96 -34.87
N GLN A 98 -28.95 26.54 -34.20
CA GLN A 98 -29.98 25.86 -33.38
C GLN A 98 -29.54 25.15 -32.07
N GLY A 99 -30.30 25.14 -30.96
CA GLY A 99 -31.57 25.82 -30.66
C GLY A 99 -32.64 24.88 -30.08
N GLY A 100 -32.89 24.95 -28.76
CA GLY A 100 -33.94 24.23 -28.02
C GLY A 100 -33.51 22.86 -27.46
N GLU A 101 -34.18 22.19 -26.51
CA GLU A 101 -35.12 22.49 -25.40
C GLU A 101 -35.86 21.16 -25.09
N TYR A 102 -36.24 20.91 -23.81
CA TYR A 102 -37.03 19.74 -23.31
C TYR A 102 -36.36 18.34 -23.39
N ASP A 103 -36.77 17.28 -22.67
CA ASP A 103 -37.24 17.03 -21.28
C ASP A 103 -37.38 15.49 -21.04
N GLY A 104 -37.95 15.02 -19.91
CA GLY A 104 -38.64 13.71 -19.84
C GLY A 104 -37.97 12.51 -19.13
N GLU A 105 -38.61 12.00 -18.07
CA GLU A 105 -38.31 10.71 -17.40
C GLU A 105 -38.99 9.50 -18.08
N THR A 106 -38.46 8.28 -17.92
CA THR A 106 -39.30 7.05 -17.83
C THR A 106 -38.62 5.96 -16.96
N ARG A 107 -39.40 4.99 -16.47
CA ARG A 107 -39.17 4.11 -15.30
C ARG A 107 -39.47 2.63 -15.65
N ALA A 108 -39.15 1.71 -14.72
CA ALA A 108 -39.69 0.33 -14.53
C ALA A 108 -39.03 -0.83 -15.34
N ARG A 109 -39.07 -2.12 -14.95
CA ARG A 109 -39.35 -2.88 -13.67
C ARG A 109 -39.10 -4.41 -13.91
N MET A 110 -39.12 -5.22 -12.83
CA MET A 110 -39.35 -6.70 -12.74
C MET A 110 -38.07 -7.58 -12.85
N GLU A 111 -37.70 -8.46 -11.89
CA GLU A 111 -38.39 -9.62 -11.21
C GLU A 111 -38.46 -10.86 -12.17
N GLN A 112 -38.26 -12.14 -11.80
CA GLN A 112 -38.16 -12.86 -10.50
C GLN A 112 -37.68 -14.35 -10.67
N GLU A 113 -37.33 -15.03 -9.55
CA GLU A 113 -37.43 -16.50 -9.26
C GLU A 113 -36.60 -17.53 -10.11
N THR A 114 -36.24 -18.77 -9.70
CA THR A 114 -36.68 -19.77 -8.66
C THR A 114 -35.47 -20.48 -7.99
N ASP A 115 -35.38 -20.86 -6.69
CA ASP A 115 -36.00 -21.97 -5.90
C ASP A 115 -35.66 -23.43 -6.35
N ALA A 116 -35.32 -24.46 -5.53
CA ALA A 116 -34.70 -24.63 -4.18
C ALA A 116 -34.36 -26.14 -3.87
N ARG A 117 -34.05 -26.50 -2.59
CA ARG A 117 -33.86 -27.86 -1.97
C ARG A 117 -32.50 -28.61 -2.21
N ARG A 118 -31.97 -29.49 -1.34
CA ARG A 118 -32.31 -30.00 0.03
C ARG A 118 -31.11 -30.73 0.72
N GLU A 119 -31.18 -30.83 2.06
CA GLU A 119 -30.68 -31.91 2.94
C GLU A 119 -29.16 -32.12 3.25
N ALA A 120 -28.92 -32.51 4.51
CA ALA A 120 -27.67 -32.93 5.17
C ALA A 120 -28.01 -34.15 6.07
N PRO A 121 -27.18 -34.69 6.99
CA PRO A 121 -25.72 -34.56 7.26
C PRO A 121 -25.01 -35.94 7.37
N ARG A 122 -23.71 -35.98 7.75
CA ARG A 122 -23.06 -37.07 8.53
C ARG A 122 -21.61 -36.74 8.94
N GLU A 123 -21.27 -36.97 10.21
CA GLU A 123 -19.89 -37.16 10.72
C GLU A 123 -19.51 -38.67 10.60
N PRO A 124 -18.27 -39.13 10.89
CA PRO A 124 -17.77 -39.23 12.28
C PRO A 124 -16.23 -39.01 12.50
N GLU A 125 -15.85 -38.96 13.79
CA GLU A 125 -14.60 -39.48 14.43
C GLU A 125 -13.21 -38.95 13.96
N GLN A 126 -12.48 -38.21 14.81
CA GLN A 126 -11.58 -38.66 15.90
C GLN A 126 -10.24 -39.28 15.44
N GLU A 127 -9.12 -38.60 15.74
CA GLU A 127 -7.91 -39.27 16.24
C GLU A 127 -7.01 -38.32 17.05
N GLU A 128 -6.51 -38.78 18.21
CA GLU A 128 -5.52 -38.08 19.04
C GLU A 128 -4.10 -38.36 18.52
N ILE A 129 -3.22 -37.35 18.43
CA ILE A 129 -1.77 -37.58 18.53
C ILE A 129 -1.16 -36.67 19.59
N ARG A 130 -0.68 -37.29 20.67
CA ARG A 130 0.11 -36.66 21.74
C ARG A 130 1.61 -36.81 21.45
N GLY A 131 2.38 -35.79 21.82
CA GLY A 131 3.84 -35.90 21.99
C GLY A 131 4.59 -34.72 21.35
N SER A 132 5.68 -34.22 21.91
CA SER A 132 6.25 -34.47 23.24
C SER A 132 7.13 -33.28 23.64
N ARG A 133 7.07 -32.85 24.91
CA ARG A 133 7.97 -31.80 25.42
C ARG A 133 9.38 -32.36 25.64
N ARG A 134 10.41 -31.62 25.24
CA ARG A 134 11.73 -31.67 25.90
C ARG A 134 12.21 -30.27 26.22
N ALA A 135 12.79 -30.13 27.41
CA ALA A 135 13.29 -28.88 27.96
C ALA A 135 14.81 -28.91 28.09
N ARG A 136 15.42 -27.73 27.92
CA ARG A 136 16.58 -27.14 28.63
C ARG A 136 17.70 -28.03 29.19
N SER A 137 18.92 -27.75 28.72
CA SER A 137 20.21 -27.70 29.45
C SER A 137 21.23 -27.06 28.48
N GLU A 138 21.92 -25.94 28.72
CA GLU A 138 22.83 -25.58 29.84
C GLU A 138 23.92 -26.65 30.09
N ALA A 139 25.06 -26.46 29.41
CA ALA A 139 26.38 -27.03 29.73
C ALA A 139 27.47 -26.15 29.07
N GLU A 140 28.66 -26.14 29.64
CA GLU A 140 29.67 -25.08 29.45
C GLU A 140 30.73 -25.37 28.36
N GLU A 141 31.41 -24.27 28.03
CA GLU A 141 32.74 -24.09 27.44
C GLU A 141 33.56 -25.32 27.00
N HIS A 142 33.99 -25.29 25.74
CA HIS A 142 35.33 -25.74 25.37
C HIS A 142 35.92 -24.79 24.33
N GLU A 143 37.12 -24.30 24.58
CA GLU A 143 37.88 -23.48 23.61
C GLU A 143 38.45 -24.38 22.51
N ASP A 144 38.34 -23.93 21.26
CA ASP A 144 39.36 -24.13 20.23
C ASP A 144 39.20 -23.05 19.15
N ALA A 145 40.31 -22.57 18.63
CA ALA A 145 40.35 -21.42 17.73
C ALA A 145 40.04 -21.78 16.27
N GLU A 146 39.49 -20.83 15.50
CA GLU A 146 39.98 -20.39 14.18
C GLU A 146 39.08 -19.25 13.62
N VAL A 147 39.60 -18.52 12.62
CA VAL A 147 39.15 -17.16 12.28
C VAL A 147 37.82 -17.12 11.50
N SER A 148 36.78 -16.49 12.07
CA SER A 148 35.65 -15.95 11.31
C SER A 148 35.19 -14.58 11.82
N GLY A 149 35.60 -13.53 11.10
CA GLY A 149 35.46 -12.13 11.50
C GLY A 149 34.07 -11.53 11.35
N SER A 150 33.04 -12.12 11.96
CA SER A 150 31.77 -11.42 12.18
C SER A 150 32.01 -10.27 13.16
N ARG A 151 32.11 -9.04 12.64
CA ARG A 151 32.30 -7.83 13.47
C ARG A 151 31.09 -7.66 14.39
N LYS A 152 31.20 -8.16 15.63
CA LYS A 152 30.22 -7.96 16.70
C LYS A 152 29.92 -6.47 16.79
N ARG A 153 28.71 -6.07 16.37
CA ARG A 153 28.29 -4.66 16.35
C ARG A 153 28.44 -4.13 17.77
N THR A 154 29.27 -3.11 17.97
CA THR A 154 29.50 -2.50 19.28
C THR A 154 28.15 -2.13 19.90
N LYS A 155 27.78 -2.82 20.98
CA LYS A 155 26.47 -2.60 21.62
C LYS A 155 26.48 -1.18 22.18
N ALA A 156 25.56 -0.35 21.69
CA ALA A 156 25.44 1.02 22.14
C ALA A 156 25.17 1.05 23.65
N ASP A 157 25.87 1.94 24.35
CA ASP A 157 25.72 2.11 25.78
C ASP A 157 24.39 2.79 26.09
N VAL A 158 23.43 1.98 26.56
CA VAL A 158 22.07 2.42 26.87
C VAL A 158 22.06 3.48 27.98
N GLY A 159 23.05 3.49 28.87
CA GLY A 159 23.20 4.51 29.92
C GLY A 159 23.60 5.89 29.39
N LYS A 160 24.06 6.00 28.14
CA LYS A 160 24.42 7.28 27.49
C LYS A 160 23.30 7.86 26.62
N TYR A 161 22.11 7.27 26.62
CA TYR A 161 20.96 7.83 25.93
C TYR A 161 20.35 8.96 26.74
N LYS A 162 20.20 10.16 26.15
CA LYS A 162 19.60 11.35 26.79
C LYS A 162 18.22 11.11 27.42
N TRP A 163 17.42 10.19 26.88
CA TRP A 163 16.10 9.85 27.43
C TRP A 163 16.16 8.84 28.59
N ASN A 164 17.36 8.46 29.05
CA ASN A 164 17.59 7.67 30.25
C ASN A 164 18.24 8.52 31.38
N ASP A 165 18.30 9.85 31.22
CA ASP A 165 18.80 10.78 32.23
C ASP A 165 17.90 10.79 33.49
N ALA A 166 18.48 11.09 34.66
CA ALA A 166 17.80 11.00 35.95
C ALA A 166 16.56 11.93 36.08
N ASP A 167 16.55 13.08 35.40
CA ASP A 167 15.40 13.98 35.39
C ASP A 167 14.20 13.35 34.65
N SER A 168 14.45 12.57 33.59
CA SER A 168 13.41 11.82 32.89
C SER A 168 12.84 10.69 33.77
N PHE A 169 13.65 10.12 34.68
CA PHE A 169 13.17 9.18 35.68
C PHE A 169 12.22 9.85 36.69
N LEU A 170 12.54 11.06 37.18
CA LEU A 170 11.66 11.81 38.09
C LEU A 170 10.34 12.19 37.42
N GLU A 171 10.35 12.73 36.20
CA GLU A 171 9.11 12.98 35.44
C GLU A 171 8.29 11.71 35.25
N SER A 172 8.95 10.57 35.01
CA SER A 172 8.28 9.28 34.86
C SER A 172 7.58 8.79 36.14
N ILE A 173 8.08 9.15 37.33
CA ILE A 173 7.45 8.78 38.61
C ILE A 173 6.11 9.52 38.78
N PHE A 174 6.05 10.81 38.44
CA PHE A 174 4.83 11.61 38.59
C PHE A 174 3.80 11.38 37.49
N THR A 175 4.21 10.89 36.32
CA THR A 175 3.33 10.69 35.15
C THR A 175 2.85 9.25 34.96
N LEU A 176 3.59 8.23 35.44
CA LEU A 176 3.29 6.83 35.17
C LEU A 176 2.60 6.14 36.34
N THR A 177 1.29 5.98 36.21
CA THR A 177 0.49 5.11 37.10
C THR A 177 1.00 3.64 37.04
N PRO A 178 0.70 2.81 38.05
CA PRO A 178 1.11 1.38 38.05
C PRO A 178 0.67 0.60 36.81
N ALA A 179 -0.42 1.00 36.15
CA ALA A 179 -0.86 0.41 34.89
C ALA A 179 0.14 0.67 33.74
N HIS A 180 0.67 1.89 33.63
CA HIS A 180 1.72 2.21 32.66
C HIS A 180 2.99 1.40 32.91
N GLN A 181 3.41 1.28 34.17
CA GLN A 181 4.61 0.51 34.56
C GLN A 181 4.46 -0.96 34.15
N THR A 182 3.30 -1.56 34.48
CA THR A 182 2.91 -2.93 34.09
C THR A 182 2.99 -3.16 32.58
N VAL A 183 2.43 -2.27 31.77
CA VAL A 183 2.47 -2.38 30.30
C VAL A 183 3.89 -2.18 29.77
N ARG A 184 4.65 -1.18 30.26
CA ARG A 184 6.04 -0.94 29.84
C ARG A 184 6.97 -2.10 30.16
N GLU A 185 6.76 -2.80 31.29
CA GLU A 185 7.52 -3.99 31.64
C GLU A 185 7.22 -5.16 30.68
N GLN A 186 5.94 -5.42 30.41
CA GLN A 186 5.53 -6.46 29.46
C GLN A 186 6.07 -6.17 28.04
N VAL A 187 5.96 -4.93 27.55
CA VAL A 187 6.57 -4.51 26.27
C VAL A 187 8.08 -4.72 26.25
N ARG A 188 8.81 -4.42 27.34
CA ARG A 188 10.26 -4.66 27.42
C ARG A 188 10.60 -6.15 27.31
N ASN A 189 9.82 -7.01 27.97
CA ASN A 189 10.00 -8.46 27.91
C ASN A 189 9.76 -8.97 26.48
N TYR A 190 8.68 -8.56 25.81
CA TYR A 190 8.42 -8.95 24.42
C TYR A 190 9.41 -8.35 23.42
N ALA A 191 9.93 -7.15 23.69
CA ALA A 191 10.92 -6.49 22.84
C ALA A 191 12.34 -7.05 22.98
N ALA A 192 12.64 -7.80 24.04
CA ALA A 192 13.95 -8.41 24.28
C ALA A 192 14.30 -9.44 23.19
N ASP A 193 13.37 -10.37 22.90
CA ASP A 193 13.34 -11.12 21.64
C ASP A 193 11.90 -11.20 21.11
N ILE A 194 11.59 -10.32 20.15
CA ILE A 194 10.28 -10.27 19.50
C ILE A 194 10.03 -11.47 18.56
N LYS A 195 11.08 -12.16 18.09
CA LYS A 195 10.93 -13.35 17.24
C LYS A 195 10.63 -14.60 18.09
N GLU A 196 11.26 -14.73 19.25
CA GLU A 196 10.89 -15.74 20.23
C GLU A 196 9.48 -15.49 20.76
N SER A 197 9.16 -14.24 21.15
CA SER A 197 7.82 -13.87 21.62
C SER A 197 6.71 -14.20 20.61
N LEU A 198 6.94 -14.00 19.31
CA LEU A 198 5.97 -14.36 18.27
C LEU A 198 5.84 -15.88 18.06
N ARG A 199 6.94 -16.65 18.17
CA ARG A 199 6.92 -18.12 18.07
C ARG A 199 6.23 -18.77 19.27
N ASP A 200 6.51 -18.29 20.49
CA ASP A 200 5.82 -18.75 21.71
C ASP A 200 4.31 -18.47 21.60
N LEU A 201 3.95 -17.25 21.19
CA LEU A 201 2.58 -16.82 20.93
C LEU A 201 1.85 -17.70 19.91
N GLU A 202 2.51 -18.17 18.85
CA GLU A 202 1.91 -19.11 17.88
C GLU A 202 1.53 -20.46 18.50
N THR A 203 2.22 -20.90 19.55
CA THR A 203 1.90 -22.12 20.30
C THR A 203 0.97 -21.90 21.50
N ALA A 204 0.60 -20.64 21.78
CA ALA A 204 -0.14 -20.29 22.99
C ALA A 204 -1.64 -20.69 22.90
N PHE A 205 -2.10 -21.46 23.88
CA PHE A 205 -3.49 -21.90 23.96
C PHE A 205 -4.45 -20.71 24.14
N GLY A 206 -5.54 -20.69 23.38
CA GLY A 206 -6.55 -19.63 23.44
C GLY A 206 -6.16 -18.33 22.73
N LYS A 207 -5.09 -18.32 21.91
CA LYS A 207 -4.73 -17.18 21.04
C LYS A 207 -5.93 -16.76 20.18
N PRO A 208 -6.43 -15.51 20.30
CA PRO A 208 -7.51 -15.02 19.46
C PRO A 208 -7.07 -14.83 18.00
N PHE A 209 -8.02 -14.84 17.06
CA PHE A 209 -7.72 -14.54 15.66
C PHE A 209 -7.30 -13.08 15.49
N LEU A 210 -6.14 -12.85 14.86
CA LEU A 210 -5.64 -11.53 14.51
C LEU A 210 -4.55 -11.69 13.43
N PRO A 211 -4.45 -10.81 12.42
CA PRO A 211 -3.38 -10.84 11.43
C PRO A 211 -1.97 -10.87 12.05
N ASN A 212 -1.07 -11.71 11.50
CA ASN A 212 0.31 -11.86 11.98
C ASN A 212 1.12 -10.55 11.91
N SER A 213 0.78 -9.67 10.96
CA SER A 213 1.26 -8.29 10.87
C SER A 213 0.96 -7.45 12.12
N GLN A 214 -0.23 -7.64 12.71
CA GLN A 214 -0.74 -6.87 13.83
C GLN A 214 -0.31 -7.42 15.20
N TRP A 215 -0.05 -8.73 15.32
CA TRP A 215 0.52 -9.31 16.55
C TRP A 215 1.82 -8.64 16.99
N LYS A 216 2.71 -8.32 16.04
CA LYS A 216 3.93 -7.57 16.31
C LYS A 216 3.66 -6.14 16.80
N ASN A 217 2.59 -5.50 16.33
CA ASN A 217 2.20 -4.17 16.80
C ASN A 217 1.64 -4.24 18.22
N ILE A 218 0.80 -5.24 18.54
CA ILE A 218 0.29 -5.49 19.89
C ILE A 218 1.45 -5.69 20.87
N LEU A 219 2.34 -6.67 20.64
CA LEU A 219 3.43 -6.99 21.57
C LEU A 219 4.38 -5.81 21.84
N LEU A 220 4.53 -4.89 20.87
CA LEU A 220 5.35 -3.68 21.01
C LEU A 220 4.55 -2.46 21.50
N ASN A 221 3.27 -2.64 21.88
CA ASN A 221 2.28 -1.60 22.23
C ASN A 221 2.28 -0.42 21.23
N ARG A 222 2.13 -0.74 19.95
CA ARG A 222 2.07 0.20 18.83
C ARG A 222 0.65 0.32 18.29
N TYR A 223 0.44 1.32 17.43
CA TYR A 223 -0.80 1.44 16.65
C TYR A 223 -1.11 0.13 15.89
N CYS A 224 -2.35 -0.35 16.06
CA CYS A 224 -2.91 -1.44 15.28
C CYS A 224 -3.96 -0.91 14.31
N ASP A 225 -3.94 -1.41 13.07
CA ASP A 225 -4.88 -0.95 12.04
C ASP A 225 -6.19 -1.74 12.11
N LEU A 226 -7.30 -1.05 12.40
CA LEU A 226 -8.62 -1.68 12.43
C LEU A 226 -9.15 -1.97 11.02
N ASP A 227 -8.69 -1.27 9.97
CA ASP A 227 -9.08 -1.61 8.59
C ASP A 227 -8.50 -2.97 8.19
N GLU A 228 -7.22 -3.23 8.54
CA GLU A 228 -6.57 -4.53 8.31
C GLU A 228 -7.24 -5.64 9.13
N ILE A 229 -7.60 -5.37 10.40
CA ILE A 229 -8.33 -6.34 11.24
C ILE A 229 -9.73 -6.61 10.66
N ALA A 230 -10.51 -5.57 10.35
CA ALA A 230 -11.86 -5.69 9.76
C ALA A 230 -11.88 -6.43 8.42
N THR A 231 -10.86 -6.22 7.60
CA THR A 231 -10.67 -6.95 6.34
C THR A 231 -10.53 -8.45 6.61
N ASN A 232 -9.61 -8.84 7.49
CA ASN A 232 -9.24 -10.24 7.71
C ASN A 232 -10.30 -11.07 8.45
N ILE A 233 -11.21 -10.45 9.23
CA ILE A 233 -12.26 -11.17 9.97
C ILE A 233 -13.15 -12.04 9.07
N TYR A 234 -13.37 -11.62 7.83
CA TYR A 234 -14.25 -12.31 6.88
C TYR A 234 -13.50 -12.84 5.65
N THR A 235 -12.16 -12.85 5.68
CA THR A 235 -11.37 -13.38 4.58
C THR A 235 -11.34 -14.90 4.69
N THR A 236 -11.90 -15.57 3.68
CA THR A 236 -11.93 -17.04 3.57
C THR A 236 -10.63 -17.63 3.01
N GLU A 237 -9.72 -16.79 2.53
CA GLU A 237 -8.47 -17.15 1.86
C GLU A 237 -7.27 -16.86 2.75
N HIS A 238 -6.30 -17.79 2.80
CA HIS A 238 -5.08 -17.62 3.57
C HIS A 238 -4.08 -16.74 2.80
N VAL A 239 -4.13 -15.42 3.01
CA VAL A 239 -3.25 -14.49 2.29
C VAL A 239 -1.85 -14.44 2.92
N GLU A 240 -0.99 -15.37 2.51
CA GLU A 240 0.44 -15.23 2.72
C GLU A 240 1.03 -14.11 1.83
N PRO A 241 2.02 -13.35 2.32
CA PRO A 241 2.78 -12.45 1.47
C PRO A 241 3.65 -13.28 0.54
N GLU A 242 3.23 -13.41 -0.73
CA GLU A 242 3.94 -14.17 -1.74
C GLU A 242 5.32 -13.52 -2.03
N ILE A 243 6.39 -14.12 -1.53
CA ILE A 243 7.76 -13.68 -1.76
C ILE A 243 8.32 -14.49 -2.93
N PHE A 244 8.29 -13.90 -4.13
CA PHE A 244 8.93 -14.47 -5.30
C PHE A 244 10.44 -14.21 -5.24
N THR A 245 11.24 -15.27 -5.31
CA THR A 245 12.70 -15.12 -5.42
C THR A 245 13.08 -15.20 -6.89
N VAL A 246 13.67 -14.12 -7.43
CA VAL A 246 14.12 -14.04 -8.82
C VAL A 246 15.64 -13.86 -8.81
N GLY A 247 16.37 -14.94 -9.09
CA GLY A 247 17.81 -15.00 -8.92
C GLY A 247 18.22 -14.74 -7.46
N GLU A 248 19.12 -13.79 -7.23
CA GLU A 248 19.55 -13.38 -5.88
C GLU A 248 18.62 -12.36 -5.20
N SER A 249 17.56 -11.90 -5.88
CA SER A 249 16.67 -10.84 -5.38
C SER A 249 15.32 -11.37 -4.93
N GLN A 250 14.88 -10.99 -3.72
CA GLN A 250 13.53 -11.26 -3.22
C GLN A 250 12.57 -10.14 -3.62
N LEU A 251 11.60 -10.46 -4.47
CA LEU A 251 10.47 -9.62 -4.83
C LEU A 251 9.28 -10.00 -3.94
N ALA A 252 9.05 -9.22 -2.88
CA ALA A 252 7.83 -9.35 -2.09
C ALA A 252 6.64 -8.77 -2.88
N LEU A 253 5.66 -9.62 -3.23
CA LEU A 253 4.41 -9.14 -3.81
C LEU A 253 3.73 -8.21 -2.81
N ARG A 254 3.18 -7.10 -3.32
CA ARG A 254 2.62 -6.02 -2.50
C ARG A 254 1.51 -6.59 -1.62
N ARG A 255 1.67 -6.49 -0.29
CA ARG A 255 0.65 -6.90 0.70
C ARG A 255 -0.74 -6.42 0.25
N PRO A 256 -1.79 -7.25 0.37
CA PRO A 256 -3.14 -6.82 0.05
C PRO A 256 -3.44 -5.54 0.83
N GLN A 257 -3.92 -4.50 0.13
CA GLN A 257 -4.47 -3.34 0.82
C GLN A 257 -5.72 -3.80 1.59
N PRO A 258 -6.01 -3.26 2.78
CA PRO A 258 -7.27 -3.54 3.47
C PRO A 258 -8.45 -3.26 2.54
N THR A 259 -9.16 -4.32 2.12
CA THR A 259 -10.27 -4.22 1.17
C THR A 259 -11.54 -3.71 1.84
N LYS A 260 -11.64 -3.87 3.18
CA LYS A 260 -12.70 -3.29 4.01
C LYS A 260 -12.11 -2.17 4.85
N LYS A 261 -12.59 -0.95 4.64
CA LYS A 261 -12.40 0.16 5.59
C LYS A 261 -13.47 0.08 6.68
N VAL A 262 -13.11 0.41 7.90
CA VAL A 262 -14.07 0.65 8.97
C VAL A 262 -14.82 1.94 8.66
N GLY A 263 -16.11 1.83 8.31
CA GLY A 263 -16.96 2.97 7.93
C GLY A 263 -18.20 3.17 8.81
N ASP A 264 -18.50 2.23 9.71
CA ASP A 264 -19.70 2.22 10.54
C ASP A 264 -19.44 1.69 11.96
N GLU A 265 -20.40 1.94 12.87
CA GLU A 265 -20.34 1.51 14.27
C GLU A 265 -20.22 -0.02 14.42
N SER A 266 -20.90 -0.79 13.56
CA SER A 266 -20.89 -2.26 13.62
C SER A 266 -19.52 -2.84 13.27
N THR A 267 -18.93 -2.46 12.13
CA THR A 267 -17.59 -2.93 11.75
C THR A 267 -16.54 -2.41 12.73
N TRP A 268 -16.69 -1.16 13.21
CA TRP A 268 -15.79 -0.62 14.23
C TRP A 268 -15.84 -1.44 15.52
N ASN A 269 -17.03 -1.72 16.07
CA ASN A 269 -17.17 -2.46 17.32
C ASN A 269 -16.62 -3.88 17.18
N HIS A 270 -16.88 -4.54 16.06
CA HIS A 270 -16.41 -5.90 15.81
C HIS A 270 -14.87 -5.97 15.66
N ALA A 271 -14.27 -5.05 14.89
CA ALA A 271 -12.81 -4.96 14.76
C ALA A 271 -12.13 -4.53 16.07
N PHE A 272 -12.72 -3.59 16.81
CA PHE A 272 -12.22 -3.16 18.11
C PHE A 272 -12.29 -4.28 19.15
N ARG A 273 -13.35 -5.12 19.13
CA ARG A 273 -13.46 -6.30 19.99
C ARG A 273 -12.35 -7.30 19.73
N VAL A 274 -12.06 -7.61 18.46
CA VAL A 274 -10.95 -8.50 18.09
C VAL A 274 -9.61 -7.93 18.57
N TYR A 275 -9.36 -6.64 18.35
CA TYR A 275 -8.19 -5.93 18.88
C TYR A 275 -8.11 -6.01 20.42
N ARG A 276 -9.20 -5.71 21.13
CA ARG A 276 -9.30 -5.73 22.59
C ARG A 276 -9.01 -7.12 23.16
N ASP A 277 -9.60 -8.15 22.58
CA ASP A 277 -9.45 -9.52 23.05
C ASP A 277 -8.00 -10.01 22.82
N ALA A 278 -7.35 -9.61 21.71
CA ALA A 278 -5.92 -9.83 21.47
C ALA A 278 -4.98 -9.02 22.40
N VAL A 279 -5.31 -7.76 22.73
CA VAL A 279 -4.55 -6.98 23.71
C VAL A 279 -4.71 -7.53 25.13
N ASN A 280 -5.90 -8.02 25.50
CA ASN A 280 -6.12 -8.66 26.80
C ASN A 280 -5.44 -10.03 26.91
N PHE A 281 -5.26 -10.75 25.80
CA PHE A 281 -4.47 -11.97 25.74
C PHE A 281 -2.98 -11.67 25.94
N ALA A 282 -2.46 -10.64 25.28
CA ALA A 282 -1.05 -10.24 25.38
C ALA A 282 -0.70 -9.52 26.68
N PHE A 283 -1.58 -8.66 27.22
CA PHE A 283 -1.26 -7.77 28.34
C PHE A 283 -2.16 -7.98 29.57
N LYS A 284 -1.53 -8.14 30.73
CA LYS A 284 -2.23 -8.19 32.01
C LYS A 284 -2.60 -6.78 32.46
N GLY A 285 -3.87 -6.58 32.83
CA GLY A 285 -4.37 -5.34 33.46
C GLY A 285 -5.01 -4.31 32.52
N ARG A 286 -4.97 -4.51 31.20
CA ARG A 286 -5.52 -3.54 30.22
C ARG A 286 -7.03 -3.60 29.99
N ALA A 287 -7.73 -4.61 30.50
CA ALA A 287 -9.16 -4.79 30.26
C ALA A 287 -10.01 -3.56 30.61
N LYS A 288 -9.78 -2.95 31.79
CA LYS A 288 -10.52 -1.75 32.25
C LYS A 288 -10.24 -0.51 31.40
N GLU A 289 -9.02 -0.36 30.90
CA GLU A 289 -8.63 0.73 30.01
C GLU A 289 -9.42 0.62 28.69
N LEU A 290 -9.38 -0.55 28.06
CA LEU A 290 -9.99 -0.80 26.77
C LEU A 290 -11.52 -0.76 26.83
N GLU A 291 -12.11 -1.28 27.91
CA GLU A 291 -13.57 -1.24 28.14
C GLU A 291 -14.06 0.20 28.36
N ALA A 292 -13.28 1.05 29.06
CA ALA A 292 -13.61 2.47 29.21
C ALA A 292 -13.54 3.20 27.87
N TYR A 293 -12.52 2.92 27.06
CA TYR A 293 -12.39 3.49 25.71
C TYR A 293 -13.49 3.01 24.76
N GLU A 294 -13.84 1.72 24.79
CA GLU A 294 -14.96 1.16 24.01
C GLU A 294 -16.27 1.89 24.32
N ARG A 295 -16.58 2.06 25.62
CA ARG A 295 -17.76 2.81 26.06
C ARG A 295 -17.73 4.28 25.63
N HIS A 296 -16.56 4.91 25.61
CA HIS A 296 -16.39 6.30 25.12
C HIS A 296 -16.71 6.42 23.63
N ILE A 297 -16.10 5.60 22.77
CA ILE A 297 -16.34 5.67 21.31
C ILE A 297 -17.79 5.27 20.95
N VAL A 298 -18.36 4.23 21.57
CA VAL A 298 -19.78 3.87 21.39
C VAL A 298 -20.71 5.00 21.86
N SER A 299 -20.37 5.72 22.93
CA SER A 299 -21.12 6.90 23.37
C SER A 299 -21.07 8.04 22.34
N LEU A 300 -19.91 8.25 21.69
CA LEU A 300 -19.78 9.23 20.61
C LEU A 300 -20.61 8.86 19.37
N PHE A 301 -20.65 7.59 18.96
CA PHE A 301 -21.54 7.13 17.87
C PHE A 301 -23.02 7.37 18.19
N LYS A 302 -23.45 7.13 19.44
CA LYS A 302 -24.83 7.34 19.88
C LYS A 302 -25.21 8.82 20.07
N ALA A 303 -24.24 9.67 20.39
CA ALA A 303 -24.45 11.11 20.62
C ALA A 303 -24.34 11.97 19.35
N ARG A 304 -24.09 11.37 18.17
CA ARG A 304 -23.90 12.08 16.89
C ARG A 304 -24.93 11.62 15.84
N HIS A 305 -25.28 12.55 14.94
CA HIS A 305 -26.10 12.22 13.78
C HIS A 305 -25.37 11.24 12.85
N TYR A 306 -26.09 10.44 12.06
CA TYR A 306 -25.50 9.38 11.25
C TYR A 306 -24.47 9.90 10.22
N GLU A 307 -24.70 11.11 9.70
CA GLU A 307 -23.79 11.82 8.79
C GLU A 307 -22.44 12.17 9.42
N PHE A 308 -22.35 12.23 10.76
CA PHE A 308 -21.13 12.55 11.49
C PHE A 308 -20.40 11.33 12.06
N ARG A 309 -20.79 10.11 11.63
CA ARG A 309 -20.16 8.85 12.11
C ARG A 309 -18.74 8.67 11.59
N SER A 310 -18.42 9.14 10.39
CA SER A 310 -17.07 9.16 9.83
C SER A 310 -16.11 9.93 10.74
N GLN A 311 -16.50 11.11 11.24
CA GLN A 311 -15.67 11.91 12.14
C GLN A 311 -15.38 11.20 13.47
N VAL A 312 -16.29 10.33 13.97
CA VAL A 312 -16.02 9.47 15.14
C VAL A 312 -14.95 8.42 14.83
N ILE A 313 -14.91 7.89 13.61
CA ILE A 313 -13.88 6.94 13.15
C ILE A 313 -12.53 7.64 12.92
N ILE A 314 -12.53 8.85 12.36
CA ILE A 314 -11.33 9.69 12.24
C ILE A 314 -10.77 10.01 13.63
N TYR A 315 -11.63 10.37 14.58
CA TYR A 315 -11.28 10.60 15.98
C TYR A 315 -10.63 9.37 16.63
N ASP A 316 -11.30 8.20 16.56
CA ASP A 316 -10.76 6.94 17.09
C ASP A 316 -9.38 6.60 16.48
N ARG A 317 -9.26 6.72 15.15
CA ARG A 317 -8.00 6.46 14.44
C ARG A 317 -6.90 7.40 14.93
N ALA A 318 -7.19 8.69 15.08
CA ALA A 318 -6.22 9.68 15.53
C ALA A 318 -5.77 9.42 16.99
N VAL A 319 -6.71 9.13 17.89
CA VAL A 319 -6.40 8.79 19.29
C VAL A 319 -5.56 7.52 19.38
N ARG A 320 -5.93 6.43 18.68
CA ARG A 320 -5.16 5.18 18.70
C ARG A 320 -3.77 5.32 18.06
N ILE A 321 -3.59 6.18 17.05
CA ILE A 321 -2.27 6.53 16.51
C ILE A 321 -1.45 7.29 17.56
N HIS A 322 -2.04 8.28 18.23
CA HIS A 322 -1.34 9.08 19.24
C HIS A 322 -0.91 8.23 20.44
N VAL A 323 -1.85 7.45 21.01
CA VAL A 323 -1.58 6.58 22.16
C VAL A 323 -0.63 5.44 21.77
N GLY A 324 -0.80 4.82 20.61
CA GLY A 324 0.12 3.79 20.09
C GLY A 324 1.50 4.33 19.66
N GLY A 325 1.67 5.64 19.55
CA GLY A 325 2.95 6.32 19.37
C GLY A 325 3.64 6.71 20.68
N ARG A 326 2.97 6.52 21.83
CA ARG A 326 3.41 6.94 23.16
C ARG A 326 3.40 5.78 24.14
N HIS A 327 4.09 5.95 25.26
CA HIS A 327 4.25 4.92 26.30
C HIS A 327 3.93 5.45 27.71
N ASP A 328 3.35 6.65 27.77
CA ASP A 328 3.01 7.47 28.95
C ASP A 328 1.55 7.97 28.91
N ILE A 329 0.73 7.36 28.03
CA ILE A 329 -0.70 7.60 27.89
C ILE A 329 -1.41 6.25 27.76
N LEU A 330 -2.57 6.11 28.42
CA LEU A 330 -3.51 4.99 28.27
C LEU A 330 -4.81 5.45 27.60
N LEU A 331 -5.52 4.54 26.92
CA LEU A 331 -6.73 4.86 26.17
C LEU A 331 -7.92 5.35 27.03
N ASN A 332 -7.85 5.22 28.36
CA ASN A 332 -8.86 5.74 29.28
C ASN A 332 -8.53 7.13 29.87
N GLU A 333 -7.39 7.72 29.53
CA GLU A 333 -6.97 9.04 30.00
C GLU A 333 -7.44 10.14 29.03
N PHE A 334 -8.76 10.26 28.86
CA PHE A 334 -9.39 11.08 27.81
C PHE A 334 -8.92 12.54 27.77
N ASP A 335 -8.55 13.12 28.90
CA ASP A 335 -8.05 14.50 29.00
C ASP A 335 -6.71 14.69 28.28
N LYS A 336 -5.87 13.65 28.20
CA LYS A 336 -4.56 13.69 27.52
C LYS A 336 -4.64 13.75 25.99
N PHE A 337 -5.84 13.56 25.41
CA PHE A 337 -6.10 13.59 23.97
C PHE A 337 -7.43 14.29 23.61
N ALA A 338 -7.88 15.21 24.47
CA ALA A 338 -9.10 16.00 24.25
C ALA A 338 -8.99 16.93 23.02
N ASP A 339 -7.78 17.36 22.68
CA ASP A 339 -7.46 18.14 21.48
C ASP A 339 -7.88 17.43 20.18
N PHE A 340 -7.73 16.11 20.09
CA PHE A 340 -8.21 15.33 18.95
C PHE A 340 -9.73 15.37 18.81
N LYS A 341 -10.46 15.43 19.93
CA LYS A 341 -11.94 15.51 19.93
C LYS A 341 -12.37 16.84 19.32
N ASP A 342 -11.72 17.93 19.71
CA ASP A 342 -12.01 19.26 19.18
C ASP A 342 -11.56 19.41 17.71
N ALA A 343 -10.42 18.83 17.35
CA ALA A 343 -9.90 18.86 15.98
C ALA A 343 -10.76 18.07 14.97
N THR A 344 -11.50 17.05 15.41
CA THR A 344 -12.26 16.14 14.52
C THR A 344 -13.77 16.29 14.62
N LEU A 345 -14.35 16.54 15.80
CA LEU A 345 -15.79 16.48 16.05
C LEU A 345 -16.48 17.84 16.16
N ASN A 346 -15.73 18.94 16.24
CA ASN A 346 -16.28 20.30 16.29
C ASN A 346 -16.22 20.95 14.90
N ALA A 347 -17.25 21.73 14.54
CA ALA A 347 -17.44 22.28 13.19
C ALA A 347 -16.37 23.29 12.69
N GLY A 348 -15.38 23.64 13.53
CA GLY A 348 -14.20 24.43 13.16
C GLY A 348 -12.87 23.69 13.34
N GLY A 349 -12.90 22.38 13.62
CA GLY A 349 -11.71 21.55 13.81
C GLY A 349 -10.98 21.29 12.48
N VAL A 350 -9.64 21.22 12.52
CA VAL A 350 -8.77 21.06 11.35
C VAL A 350 -9.03 19.77 10.55
N LEU A 351 -9.63 18.77 11.17
CA LEU A 351 -9.98 17.46 10.57
C LEU A 351 -11.49 17.30 10.35
N PHE A 352 -12.31 18.29 10.72
CA PHE A 352 -13.76 18.24 10.54
C PHE A 352 -14.11 18.26 9.04
N GLY A 353 -14.79 17.21 8.56
CA GLY A 353 -15.17 17.06 7.16
C GLY A 353 -14.05 16.60 6.21
N ALA A 354 -12.87 16.22 6.72
CA ALA A 354 -11.72 15.84 5.89
C ALA A 354 -11.97 14.64 4.95
N GLU A 355 -12.87 13.71 5.30
CA GLU A 355 -13.22 12.58 4.43
C GLU A 355 -14.10 12.97 3.23
N SER A 356 -14.90 14.03 3.33
CA SER A 356 -15.74 14.51 2.22
C SER A 356 -14.93 15.06 1.04
N ALA A 357 -13.65 15.41 1.25
CA ALA A 357 -12.73 15.86 0.21
C ALA A 357 -11.99 14.71 -0.52
N SER A 358 -12.24 13.45 -0.15
CA SER A 358 -11.51 12.29 -0.70
C SER A 358 -12.13 11.70 -1.99
N GLY A 359 -13.29 12.20 -2.42
CA GLY A 359 -13.85 11.94 -3.74
C GLY A 359 -13.18 12.82 -4.81
N SER A 360 -12.42 12.20 -5.73
CA SER A 360 -11.64 12.83 -6.80
C SER A 360 -10.35 13.56 -6.38
N SER A 361 -9.30 12.78 -6.15
CA SER A 361 -7.92 13.18 -6.50
C SER A 361 -7.09 11.94 -6.76
N GLN A 362 -6.58 11.80 -7.99
CA GLN A 362 -5.55 10.81 -8.30
C GLN A 362 -4.28 11.07 -7.44
N PRO A 363 -3.45 10.05 -7.17
CA PRO A 363 -2.23 10.23 -6.40
C PRO A 363 -1.24 11.14 -7.14
N ALA A 364 -1.22 12.41 -6.77
CA ALA A 364 -0.20 13.35 -7.23
C ALA A 364 1.17 12.87 -6.75
N THR A 365 2.01 12.47 -7.71
CA THR A 365 3.37 12.00 -7.47
C THR A 365 4.21 13.08 -6.78
N HIS A 366 4.84 12.71 -5.67
CA HIS A 366 5.94 13.43 -4.99
C HIS A 366 5.86 14.97 -5.00
N SER A 367 5.07 15.56 -4.09
CA SER A 367 5.34 16.92 -3.62
C SER A 367 6.31 16.87 -2.42
N ASP A 368 7.58 17.17 -2.73
CA ASP A 368 8.66 17.25 -1.75
C ASP A 368 8.42 18.39 -0.73
N LYS A 369 9.06 18.27 0.44
CA LYS A 369 8.84 19.08 1.64
C LYS A 369 8.85 20.58 1.35
N GLY A 370 7.92 21.29 1.98
CA GLY A 370 7.81 22.74 1.96
C GLY A 370 9.00 23.47 2.62
N LYS A 371 10.17 23.45 1.99
CA LYS A 371 11.15 24.53 2.15
C LYS A 371 10.59 25.76 1.44
N HIS A 372 10.65 26.92 2.10
CA HIS A 372 10.36 28.20 1.48
C HIS A 372 11.31 28.42 0.27
N ARG A 373 10.82 28.11 -0.94
CA ARG A 373 11.51 28.48 -2.18
C ARG A 373 11.61 29.99 -2.23
N SER A 374 12.82 30.47 -2.02
CA SER A 374 13.11 31.87 -1.69
C SER A 374 12.92 32.76 -2.91
N ILE A 375 12.72 34.06 -2.66
CA ILE A 375 12.64 35.13 -3.68
C ILE A 375 13.88 35.17 -4.61
N ASN A 376 14.97 34.48 -4.25
CA ASN A 376 16.22 34.44 -5.01
C ASN A 376 16.30 33.33 -6.07
N GLU A 377 15.32 32.43 -6.18
CA GLU A 377 15.33 31.38 -7.20
C GLU A 377 15.08 31.93 -8.63
N ILE A 378 15.74 31.34 -9.62
CA ILE A 378 15.63 31.73 -11.03
C ILE A 378 14.34 31.18 -11.64
N CYS A 379 13.60 32.04 -12.35
CA CYS A 379 12.37 31.66 -13.04
C CYS A 379 12.67 30.73 -14.23
N ARG A 380 12.39 29.43 -14.08
CA ARG A 380 12.53 28.45 -15.17
C ARG A 380 11.58 28.75 -16.32
N ASN A 381 10.31 29.04 -16.05
CA ASN A 381 9.32 29.35 -17.09
C ASN A 381 9.73 30.56 -17.93
N TRP A 382 10.33 31.60 -17.33
CA TRP A 382 10.84 32.75 -18.08
C TRP A 382 12.00 32.35 -19.01
N ASN A 383 12.90 31.49 -18.54
CA ASN A 383 14.01 30.95 -19.36
C ASN A 383 13.54 30.14 -20.59
N PHE A 384 12.31 29.62 -20.56
CA PHE A 384 11.65 28.95 -21.69
C PHE A 384 10.55 29.80 -22.36
N LYS A 385 10.46 31.10 -22.07
CA LYS A 385 9.46 32.06 -22.59
C LYS A 385 7.99 31.71 -22.26
N GLN A 386 7.75 30.93 -21.22
CA GLN A 386 6.43 30.47 -20.75
C GLN A 386 5.99 31.18 -19.46
N CYS A 387 6.58 32.32 -19.10
CA CYS A 387 6.18 33.09 -17.91
C CYS A 387 5.28 34.28 -18.30
N SER A 388 4.03 34.22 -17.88
CA SER A 388 3.01 35.27 -18.07
C SER A 388 2.80 36.17 -16.83
N ARG A 389 3.54 35.96 -15.74
CA ARG A 389 3.34 36.68 -14.46
C ARG A 389 4.21 37.94 -14.39
N SER A 390 3.58 39.08 -14.10
CA SER A 390 4.25 40.35 -13.83
C SER A 390 3.58 41.05 -12.64
N PRO A 391 4.30 41.38 -11.54
CA PRO A 391 5.67 40.97 -11.24
C PRO A 391 5.77 39.46 -10.94
N CYS A 392 6.86 38.83 -11.39
CA CYS A 392 7.11 37.42 -11.08
C CYS A 392 7.80 37.27 -9.71
N ARG A 393 7.39 36.27 -8.91
CA ARG A 393 8.02 35.92 -7.62
C ARG A 393 9.47 35.40 -7.76
N PHE A 394 9.86 34.98 -8.97
CA PHE A 394 11.17 34.40 -9.26
C PHE A 394 12.00 35.33 -10.15
N ARG A 395 13.32 35.30 -10.01
CA ARG A 395 14.24 36.19 -10.75
C ARG A 395 14.25 35.89 -12.24
N HIS A 396 14.03 36.90 -13.07
CA HIS A 396 14.13 36.86 -14.53
C HIS A 396 15.59 37.06 -15.00
N VAL A 397 16.40 36.03 -14.77
CA VAL A 397 17.81 35.94 -15.22
C VAL A 397 18.07 34.60 -15.91
N CYS A 398 19.08 34.54 -16.79
CA CYS A 398 19.42 33.33 -17.52
C CYS A 398 19.85 32.21 -16.56
N ILE A 399 19.26 31.01 -16.67
CA ILE A 399 19.68 29.86 -15.85
C ILE A 399 21.08 29.35 -16.23
N ASP A 400 21.44 29.42 -17.51
CA ASP A 400 22.74 28.92 -18.03
C ASP A 400 23.95 29.83 -17.68
N CYS A 401 23.73 31.11 -17.32
CA CYS A 401 24.84 32.03 -17.05
C CYS A 401 24.60 33.08 -15.95
N GLY A 402 23.43 33.10 -15.31
CA GLY A 402 23.07 34.01 -14.22
C GLY A 402 22.81 35.47 -14.60
N LYS A 403 23.07 35.89 -15.86
CA LYS A 403 22.91 37.28 -16.29
C LYS A 403 21.46 37.64 -16.65
N PRO A 404 21.00 38.89 -16.38
CA PRO A 404 19.72 39.39 -16.85
C PRO A 404 19.70 39.62 -18.37
N GLY A 405 18.52 39.95 -18.91
CA GLY A 405 18.34 40.43 -20.29
C GLY A 405 18.17 39.36 -21.37
N HIS A 406 18.41 38.07 -21.08
CA HIS A 406 18.16 36.98 -22.04
C HIS A 406 17.74 35.68 -21.36
N THR A 407 16.92 34.90 -22.07
CA THR A 407 16.46 33.57 -21.68
C THR A 407 17.51 32.50 -22.00
N ALA A 408 17.46 31.33 -21.34
CA ALA A 408 18.31 30.17 -21.65
C ALA A 408 18.39 29.87 -23.16
N THR A 409 17.23 29.90 -23.84
CA THR A 409 17.10 29.71 -25.30
C THR A 409 17.86 30.72 -26.16
N LYS A 410 18.34 31.84 -25.59
CA LYS A 410 19.17 32.85 -26.23
C LYS A 410 20.54 33.02 -25.54
N CYS A 411 20.99 32.05 -24.72
CA CYS A 411 22.24 32.18 -23.98
C CYS A 411 23.47 31.93 -24.87
N PRO A 412 24.43 32.87 -24.96
CA PRO A 412 25.66 32.69 -25.74
C PRO A 412 26.66 31.69 -25.13
N ARG A 413 26.35 31.09 -23.97
CA ARG A 413 27.13 29.99 -23.36
C ARG A 413 26.51 28.59 -23.59
N ARG A 414 25.31 28.51 -24.16
CA ARG A 414 24.65 27.24 -24.44
C ARG A 414 25.45 26.48 -25.50
N GLY A 415 26.10 25.38 -25.11
CA GLY A 415 27.01 24.61 -25.97
C GLY A 415 28.51 24.79 -25.70
N LYS A 416 28.93 25.45 -24.60
CA LYS A 416 30.34 25.52 -24.18
C LYS A 416 30.60 24.84 -22.82
N THR A 417 30.19 23.57 -22.71
CA THR A 417 30.47 22.70 -21.55
C THR A 417 30.65 21.24 -21.98
N ALA A 418 31.76 20.97 -22.68
CA ALA A 418 32.36 19.65 -22.89
C ALA A 418 33.75 19.84 -23.53
N ALA A 419 34.71 20.28 -22.71
CA ALA A 419 36.15 20.29 -22.97
C ALA A 419 36.86 20.31 -21.61
#